data_AF-A0A2T5J499-F1
#
_entry.id   AF-A0A2T5J499-F1
#
_cell.length_a   1.000
_cell.length_b   1.000
_cell.length_c   1.000
_cell.angle_alpha   90.00
_cell.angle_beta   90.00
_cell.angle_gamma   90.00
#
_symmetry.space_group_name_H-M   'P 1'
#
loop_
_entity.id
_entity.type
_entity.pdbx_description
1 polymer ?
#
loop_
_entity_poly.entity_id
_entity_poly.type
_entity_poly.pdbx_seq_one_letter_code
_entity_poly.pdbx_strand_id
1 'polypeptide(L)'
;MSIKNNIPKWVLREAVTDCHNVHDFAHKYRKPQRFTGRGAEYVDTVMQSHKEDIERRGYTTIAHHDNIMGKILAFIPEYQIQSI
;
A
#
# COMPACT_ATOMS: atom_id res chain seq x y z
N MET A 1 -4.64 21.42 1.77
CA MET A 1 -5.73 20.49 2.11
C MET A 1 -5.19 19.51 3.14
N SER A 2 -5.42 19.77 4.43
CA SER A 2 -4.98 18.84 5.49
C SER A 2 -6.07 17.80 5.63
N ILE A 3 -5.93 16.67 4.94
CA ILE A 3 -6.80 15.54 5.15
C ILE A 3 -6.42 14.99 6.53
N LYS A 4 -7.15 15.41 7.57
CA LYS A 4 -7.16 14.70 8.85
C LYS A 4 -7.78 13.34 8.58
N ASN A 5 -6.97 12.42 8.06
CA ASN A 5 -7.41 11.11 7.63
C ASN A 5 -7.80 10.30 8.88
N ASN A 6 -9.11 10.09 9.05
CA ASN A 6 -9.63 9.05 9.95
C ASN A 6 -9.26 7.70 9.34
N ILE A 7 -8.00 7.29 9.48
CA ILE A 7 -7.53 5.98 9.05
C ILE A 7 -8.34 4.94 9.82
N PRO A 8 -9.07 4.05 9.14
CA PRO A 8 -9.88 3.04 9.82
C PRO A 8 -9.01 2.15 10.72
N LYS A 9 -9.54 1.76 11.89
CA LYS A 9 -8.81 0.90 12.86
C LYS A 9 -8.27 -0.40 12.26
N TRP A 10 -8.99 -0.98 11.29
CA TRP A 10 -8.52 -2.20 10.62
C TRP A 10 -7.28 -1.95 9.77
N VAL A 11 -7.14 -0.76 9.18
CA VAL A 11 -5.95 -0.39 8.39
C VAL A 11 -4.74 -0.30 9.32
N LEU A 12 -4.89 0.37 10.47
CA LEU A 12 -3.84 0.46 11.48
C LEU A 12 -3.38 -0.94 11.95
N ARG A 13 -4.32 -1.89 12.11
CA ARG A 13 -4.01 -3.27 12.51
C ARG A 13 -3.26 -4.07 11.45
N GLU A 14 -3.60 -3.87 10.17
CA GLU A 14 -2.96 -4.58 9.05
C GLU A 14 -1.79 -3.80 8.42
N ALA A 15 -1.44 -2.63 8.98
CA ALA A 15 -0.37 -1.80 8.46
C ALA A 15 1.00 -2.45 8.73
N VAL A 16 1.80 -2.54 7.68
CA VAL A 16 3.21 -2.94 7.81
C VAL A 16 4.08 -1.71 8.08
N THR A 17 5.07 -1.86 8.95
CA THR A 17 5.96 -0.77 9.38
C THR A 17 7.39 -0.94 8.88
N ASP A 18 7.66 -1.99 8.10
CA ASP A 18 8.98 -2.38 7.62
C ASP A 18 9.21 -2.04 6.14
N CYS A 19 8.52 -0.99 5.67
CA CYS A 19 8.63 -0.39 4.34
C CYS A 19 8.73 1.13 4.47
N HIS A 20 9.71 1.74 3.80
CA HIS A 20 9.92 3.19 3.88
C HIS A 20 9.05 3.96 2.88
N ASN A 21 8.65 3.30 1.80
CA ASN A 21 7.83 3.89 0.76
C ASN A 21 6.91 2.85 0.10
N VAL A 22 6.01 3.33 -0.74
CA VAL A 22 5.02 2.49 -1.42
C VAL A 22 5.62 1.53 -2.45
N HIS A 23 6.80 1.85 -3.02
CA HIS A 23 7.50 0.95 -3.92
C HIS A 23 8.06 -0.25 -3.16
N ASP A 24 8.69 -0.02 -2.01
CA ASP A 24 9.18 -1.11 -1.13
C ASP A 24 8.03 -2.01 -0.73
N PHE A 25 6.91 -1.42 -0.31
CA PHE A 25 5.69 -2.14 0.06
C PHE A 25 5.18 -3.04 -1.07
N ALA A 26 5.05 -2.49 -2.28
CA ALA A 26 4.54 -3.24 -3.43
C ALA A 26 5.48 -4.38 -3.84
N HIS A 27 6.79 -4.13 -3.90
CA HIS A 27 7.79 -5.12 -4.32
C HIS A 27 8.03 -6.21 -3.28
N LYS A 28 7.97 -5.87 -1.99
CA LYS A 28 8.22 -6.82 -0.90
C LYS A 28 7.06 -7.79 -0.70
N TYR A 29 5.83 -7.29 -0.81
CA TYR A 29 4.66 -8.07 -0.40
C TYR A 29 3.83 -8.65 -1.55
N ARG A 30 3.86 -8.12 -2.77
CA ARG A 30 3.11 -8.71 -3.88
C ARG A 30 3.76 -10.00 -4.37
N LYS A 31 2.93 -10.97 -4.76
CA LYS A 31 3.40 -12.19 -5.44
C LYS A 31 4.00 -11.80 -6.80
N PRO A 32 5.26 -12.19 -7.12
CA PRO A 32 5.90 -11.80 -8.38
C PRO A 32 5.08 -12.18 -9.62
N GLN A 33 4.45 -13.36 -9.65
CA GLN A 33 3.64 -13.79 -10.81
C GLN A 33 2.37 -12.92 -11.03
N ARG A 34 1.95 -12.14 -10.02
CA ARG A 34 0.78 -11.25 -10.07
C ARG A 34 1.17 -9.76 -10.13
N PHE A 35 2.46 -9.45 -10.16
CA PHE A 35 2.98 -8.09 -10.18
C PHE A 35 4.08 -7.94 -11.24
N THR A 36 5.35 -8.10 -10.85
CA THR A 36 6.50 -7.90 -11.76
C THR A 36 6.50 -8.86 -12.96
N GLY A 37 5.97 -10.07 -12.81
CA GLY A 37 5.84 -11.06 -13.88
C GLY A 37 4.83 -10.70 -14.98
N ARG A 38 4.04 -9.63 -14.81
CA ARG A 38 3.07 -9.14 -15.80
C ARG A 38 3.62 -8.05 -16.72
N GLY A 39 4.88 -7.65 -16.54
CA GLY A 39 5.54 -6.62 -17.34
C GLY A 39 5.47 -5.22 -16.73
N ALA A 40 6.31 -4.32 -17.26
CA ALA A 40 6.52 -2.98 -16.72
C ALA A 40 5.24 -2.12 -16.73
N GLU A 41 4.46 -2.15 -17.81
CA GLU A 41 3.22 -1.35 -17.90
C GLU A 41 2.20 -1.70 -16.81
N TYR A 42 2.10 -2.99 -16.46
CA TYR A 42 1.23 -3.44 -15.37
C TYR A 42 1.76 -2.97 -14.02
N VAL A 43 3.08 -3.04 -13.82
CA VAL A 43 3.73 -2.53 -12.61
C VAL A 43 3.44 -1.04 -12.44
N ASP A 44 3.60 -0.24 -13.50
CA ASP A 44 3.36 1.20 -13.47
C ASP A 44 1.89 1.52 -13.15
N THR A 45 0.95 0.79 -13.73
CA THR A 45 -0.48 0.93 -13.45
C THR A 45 -0.80 0.64 -11.97
N VAL A 46 -0.22 -0.43 -11.42
CA VAL A 46 -0.39 -0.79 -10.00
C VAL A 46 0.23 0.27 -9.10
N MET A 47 1.42 0.77 -9.43
CA MET A 47 2.08 1.82 -8.66
C MET A 47 1.29 3.14 -8.70
N GLN A 48 0.71 3.48 -9.84
CA GLN A 48 -0.18 4.65 -9.97
C GLN A 48 -1.43 4.49 -9.11
N SER A 49 -2.08 3.32 -9.15
CA SER A 49 -3.23 3.03 -8.27
C SER A 49 -2.89 3.17 -6.79
N HIS A 50 -1.70 2.72 -6.36
CA HIS A 50 -1.24 2.87 -4.99
C HIS A 50 -1.04 4.34 -4.59
N LYS A 51 -0.50 5.17 -5.49
CA LYS A 51 -0.33 6.61 -5.27
C LYS A 51 -1.69 7.31 -5.11
N GLU A 52 -2.65 7.00 -5.97
CA GLU A 52 -4.01 7.56 -5.91
C GLU A 52 -4.75 7.19 -4.62
N ASP A 53 -4.61 5.93 -4.17
CA ASP A 53 -5.19 5.49 -2.89
C ASP A 53 -4.62 6.31 -1.72
N ILE A 54 -3.30 6.49 -1.69
CA ILE A 54 -2.62 7.27 -0.65
C ILE A 54 -3.07 8.73 -0.68
N GLU A 55 -3.17 9.35 -1.85
CA GLU A 55 -3.62 10.74 -1.99
C GLU A 55 -5.07 10.91 -1.50
N ARG A 56 -5.95 9.97 -1.85
CA ARG A 56 -7.38 10.05 -1.51
C ARG A 56 -7.68 9.68 -0.06
N ARG A 57 -6.95 8.73 0.52
CA ARG A 57 -7.31 8.06 1.79
C ARG A 57 -6.23 8.12 2.87
N GLY A 58 -5.00 8.50 2.52
CA GLY A 58 -3.84 8.46 3.41
C GLY A 58 -3.20 7.08 3.57
N TYR A 59 -3.69 6.05 2.87
CA TYR A 59 -3.14 4.70 2.91
C TYR A 59 -3.47 3.95 1.62
N THR A 60 -2.75 2.85 1.36
CA THR A 60 -3.11 1.88 0.32
C THR A 60 -3.04 0.46 0.86
N THR A 61 -3.52 -0.52 0.09
CA THR A 61 -3.58 -1.93 0.51
C THR A 61 -3.18 -2.87 -0.60
N ILE A 62 -2.75 -4.08 -0.22
CA ILE A 62 -2.64 -5.23 -1.12
C ILE A 62 -3.63 -6.29 -0.64
N ALA A 63 -4.46 -6.78 -1.56
CA ALA A 63 -5.45 -7.80 -1.26
C ALA A 63 -4.80 -9.14 -0.84
N HIS A 64 -5.54 -9.96 -0.10
CA HIS A 64 -5.05 -11.25 0.41
C HIS A 64 -4.53 -12.20 -0.69
N HIS A 65 -5.15 -12.17 -1.88
CA HIS A 65 -4.81 -13.06 -2.99
C HIS A 65 -3.54 -12.61 -3.73
N ASP A 66 -3.24 -11.30 -3.68
CA ASP A 66 -2.12 -10.68 -4.38
C ASP A 66 -0.85 -10.60 -3.55
N ASN A 67 -0.91 -10.77 -2.23
CA ASN A 67 0.28 -10.75 -1.39
C ASN A 67 0.75 -12.14 -0.93
N ILE A 68 2.03 -12.22 -0.61
CA ILE A 68 2.73 -13.44 -0.20
C ILE A 68 2.29 -13.97 1.18
N MET A 69 1.74 -13.12 2.06
CA MET A 69 1.33 -13.45 3.43
C MET A 69 -0.11 -14.01 3.51
N GLY A 70 -0.88 -13.97 2.42
CA GLY A 70 -2.24 -14.53 2.39
C GLY A 70 -3.30 -13.76 3.19
N LYS A 71 -3.02 -12.54 3.66
CA LYS A 71 -3.94 -11.66 4.39
C LYS A 71 -3.91 -10.24 3.83
N ILE A 72 -4.92 -9.39 4.05
CA ILE A 72 -4.83 -8.00 3.60
C ILE A 72 -3.66 -7.31 4.31
N LEU A 73 -2.86 -6.56 3.57
CA LEU A 73 -1.79 -5.72 4.13
C LEU A 73 -2.07 -4.27 3.76
N ALA A 74 -1.78 -3.36 4.68
CA ALA A 74 -1.88 -1.93 4.45
C ALA A 74 -0.51 -1.25 4.52
N PHE A 75 -0.39 -0.15 3.79
CA PHE A 75 0.74 0.76 3.89
C PHE A 75 0.22 2.16 4.19
N ILE A 76 0.76 2.77 5.24
CA ILE A 76 0.48 4.14 5.66
C ILE A 76 1.81 4.91 5.57
N PRO A 77 1.92 5.94 4.74
CA PRO A 77 3.14 6.74 4.68
C PRO A 77 3.43 7.45 6.01
N GLU A 78 4.70 7.54 6.39
CA GLU A 78 5.12 8.12 7.68
C GLU A 78 4.61 9.55 7.92
N TYR A 79 4.53 10.37 6.86
CA TYR A 79 4.01 11.75 6.96
C TYR A 79 2.52 11.82 7.35
N GLN A 80 1.77 10.71 7.21
CA GLN A 80 0.39 10.62 7.69
C GLN A 80 0.31 10.26 9.18
N ILE A 81 1.35 9.63 9.73
CA ILE A 81 1.39 9.18 11.14
C ILE A 81 1.74 10.35 12.07
N GLN A 82 2.53 11.32 11.61
CA GLN A 82 2.96 12.49 12.40
C GLN A 82 1.88 13.57 12.59
N SER A 83 0.70 13.39 11.97
CA SER A 83 -0.44 14.33 12.08
C SER A 83 -1.52 13.86 13.07
N ILE A 84 -1.26 12.78 13.83
CA ILE A 84 -2.16 12.18 14.83
C ILE A 84 -1.71 12.55 16.24
#